data_AF-A0A4Y2G6D9-F1
#
_entry.id   AF-A0A4Y2G6D9-F1
#
_cell.length_a   1.000
_cell.length_b   1.000
_cell.length_c   1.000
_cell.angle_alpha   90.00
_cell.angle_beta   90.00
_cell.angle_gamma   90.00
#
_symmetry.space_group_name_H-M   'P 1'
#
loop_
_entity.id
_entity.type
_entity.pdbx_description
1 polymer ?
#
loop_
_entity_poly.entity_id
_entity_poly.type
_entity_poly.pdbx_seq_one_letter_code
_entity_poly.pdbx_strand_id
1 'polypeptide(L)'
;MPQPASNYNTIYTTLLCAMENTKRYGHDVCIVTFDQPLYTKARKIVAATPEGSDLSKIVIRLGGFHLLSSFFGAIGYIIQGSGIKEMLSLIYAPNSLDKMLTGHAYARAVRAHTLLLLTLAATISKELVIDDMDANLQNTIEDVKNNTISYNDIENCDEKTEALLYQCNKKLKQYEGRGSTGVLWIQYFHMVSIAKDFIRAERMGDWQAHLNCVKEIIPYFHASGHFP
;
A
#
# COMPACT_ATOMS: atom_id res chain seq x y z
N MET A 1 9.68 -26.48 26.76
CA MET A 1 9.13 -25.15 26.46
C MET A 1 9.17 -24.94 24.96
N PRO A 2 8.16 -24.30 24.34
CA PRO A 2 8.24 -23.92 22.94
C PRO A 2 9.45 -23.01 22.71
N GLN A 3 10.20 -23.25 21.62
CA GLN A 3 11.33 -22.41 21.23
C GLN A 3 10.82 -21.06 20.70
N PRO A 4 11.56 -19.95 20.88
CA PRO A 4 11.17 -18.66 20.33
C PRO A 4 10.95 -18.71 18.81
N ALA A 5 9.93 -18.01 18.31
CA ALA A 5 9.61 -17.96 16.87
C ALA A 5 10.78 -17.42 16.03
N SER A 6 11.60 -16.54 16.62
CA SER A 6 12.76 -15.93 15.96
C SER A 6 14.01 -16.81 15.93
N ASN A 7 13.97 -18.01 16.53
CA ASN A 7 15.08 -18.96 16.47
C ASN A 7 15.15 -19.59 15.07
N TYR A 8 16.36 -19.66 14.48
CA TYR A 8 16.59 -20.26 13.16
C TYR A 8 16.06 -21.70 13.06
N ASN A 9 16.21 -22.51 14.11
CA ASN A 9 15.71 -23.89 14.13
C ASN A 9 14.18 -23.95 14.10
N THR A 10 13.52 -22.99 14.76
CA THR A 10 12.05 -22.87 14.73
C THR A 10 11.60 -22.53 13.32
N ILE A 11 12.19 -21.50 12.71
CA ILE A 11 11.87 -21.09 11.33
C ILE A 11 12.13 -22.23 10.35
N TYR A 12 13.27 -22.90 10.45
CA TYR A 12 13.62 -24.03 9.60
C TYR A 12 12.60 -25.17 9.70
N THR A 13 12.25 -25.58 10.93
CA THR A 13 11.24 -26.62 11.15
C THR A 13 9.87 -26.20 10.61
N THR A 14 9.49 -24.92 10.75
CA THR A 14 8.26 -24.38 10.15
C THR A 14 8.28 -24.47 8.62
N LEU A 15 9.41 -24.15 7.97
CA LEU A 15 9.56 -24.28 6.52
C LEU A 15 9.43 -25.73 6.06
N LEU A 16 10.05 -26.67 6.77
CA LEU A 16 9.91 -28.11 6.49
C LEU A 16 8.46 -28.57 6.57
N CYS A 17 7.75 -28.18 7.63
CA CYS A 17 6.34 -28.53 7.82
C CYS A 17 5.45 -27.93 6.71
N ALA A 18 5.69 -26.67 6.34
CA ALA A 18 4.97 -26.02 5.23
C ALA A 18 5.18 -26.78 3.91
N MET A 19 6.42 -27.17 3.63
CA MET A 19 6.82 -27.89 2.42
C MET A 19 6.27 -29.32 2.37
N GLU A 20 6.24 -30.03 3.50
CA GLU A 20 5.60 -31.34 3.61
C GLU A 20 4.10 -31.25 3.29
N ASN A 21 3.41 -30.24 3.83
CA ASN A 21 2.00 -29.99 3.50
C ASN A 21 1.82 -29.66 2.02
N THR A 22 2.67 -28.80 1.44
CA THR A 22 2.64 -28.48 0.01
C THR A 22 2.73 -29.75 -0.86
N LYS A 23 3.67 -30.64 -0.57
CA LYS A 23 3.82 -31.93 -1.26
C LYS A 23 2.61 -32.84 -1.08
N ARG A 24 2.07 -32.91 0.15
CA ARG A 24 0.90 -33.72 0.48
C ARG A 24 -0.32 -33.37 -0.37
N TYR A 25 -0.47 -32.09 -0.72
CA TYR A 25 -1.56 -31.60 -1.57
C TYR A 25 -1.20 -31.53 -3.07
N GLY A 26 -0.02 -32.03 -3.47
CA GLY A 26 0.39 -32.09 -4.88
C GLY A 26 0.76 -30.73 -5.48
N HIS A 27 1.17 -29.76 -4.66
CA HIS A 27 1.66 -28.47 -5.14
C HIS A 27 3.18 -28.51 -5.36
N ASP A 28 3.65 -27.88 -6.44
CA ASP A 28 5.08 -27.82 -6.76
C ASP A 28 5.81 -26.66 -6.07
N VAL A 29 5.06 -25.61 -5.68
CA VAL A 29 5.60 -24.38 -5.09
C VAL A 29 5.01 -24.17 -3.69
N CYS A 30 5.89 -23.95 -2.71
CA CYS A 30 5.51 -23.61 -1.35
C CYS A 30 5.72 -22.11 -1.14
N ILE A 31 4.65 -21.36 -0.85
CA ILE A 31 4.75 -19.93 -0.51
C ILE A 31 4.54 -19.77 0.98
N VAL A 32 5.52 -19.19 1.67
CA VAL A 32 5.45 -18.94 3.12
C VAL A 32 5.61 -17.46 3.38
N THR A 33 4.65 -16.89 4.09
CA THR A 33 4.65 -15.47 4.45
C THR A 33 5.15 -15.29 5.88
N PHE A 34 6.09 -14.37 6.08
CA PHE A 34 6.62 -14.03 7.40
C PHE A 34 6.51 -12.54 7.66
N ASP A 35 6.35 -12.17 8.93
CA ASP A 35 6.63 -10.80 9.35
C ASP A 35 8.11 -10.45 9.06
N GLN A 36 8.42 -9.18 9.13
CA GLN A 36 9.68 -8.68 8.63
C GLN A 36 10.93 -9.20 9.38
N PRO A 37 10.95 -9.34 10.73
CA PRO A 37 12.08 -9.95 11.44
C PRO A 37 12.30 -11.41 11.08
N LEU A 38 11.22 -12.18 10.87
CA LEU A 38 11.32 -13.60 10.50
C LEU A 38 11.63 -13.78 9.02
N TYR A 39 11.12 -12.90 8.16
CA TYR A 39 11.35 -12.88 6.72
C TYR A 39 12.84 -12.92 6.40
N THR A 40 13.63 -12.02 7.00
CA THR A 40 15.08 -11.94 6.76
C THR A 40 15.78 -13.25 7.12
N LYS A 41 15.38 -13.88 8.24
CA LYS A 41 15.96 -15.17 8.67
C LYS A 41 15.55 -16.32 7.75
N ALA A 42 14.27 -16.36 7.37
CA ALA A 42 13.75 -17.36 6.43
C ALA A 42 14.41 -17.24 5.05
N ARG A 43 14.62 -16.01 4.55
CA ARG A 43 15.37 -15.76 3.30
C ARG A 43 16.80 -16.27 3.38
N LYS A 44 17.50 -16.03 4.50
CA LYS A 44 18.86 -16.56 4.73
C LYS A 44 18.90 -18.08 4.72
N ILE A 45 17.92 -18.74 5.35
CA ILE A 45 17.81 -20.20 5.35
C ILE A 45 17.65 -20.72 3.92
N VAL A 46 16.66 -20.22 3.17
CA VAL A 46 16.39 -20.69 1.80
C VAL A 46 17.59 -20.42 0.89
N ALA A 47 18.21 -19.23 0.97
CA ALA A 47 19.39 -18.88 0.18
C ALA A 47 20.63 -19.73 0.48
N ALA A 48 20.72 -20.33 1.67
CA ALA A 48 21.81 -21.21 2.07
C ALA A 48 21.56 -22.69 1.73
N THR A 49 20.39 -23.03 1.17
CA THR A 49 20.07 -24.42 0.81
C THR A 49 20.65 -24.81 -0.55
N PRO A 50 21.04 -26.08 -0.77
CA PRO A 50 21.53 -26.53 -2.06
C PRO A 50 20.49 -26.31 -3.18
N GLU A 51 20.96 -25.90 -4.35
CA GLU A 51 20.11 -25.79 -5.54
C GLU A 51 19.43 -27.13 -5.86
N GLY A 52 18.15 -27.08 -6.21
CA GLY A 52 17.34 -28.26 -6.52
C GLY A 52 16.82 -29.01 -5.28
N SER A 53 17.23 -28.65 -4.07
CA SER A 53 16.62 -29.16 -2.83
C SER A 53 15.16 -28.71 -2.71
N ASP A 54 14.34 -29.44 -1.97
CA ASP A 54 12.94 -29.03 -1.79
C ASP A 54 12.80 -27.66 -1.12
N LEU A 55 13.68 -27.35 -0.15
CA LEU A 55 13.69 -26.06 0.54
C LEU A 55 14.02 -24.89 -0.40
N SER A 56 14.83 -25.13 -1.43
CA SER A 56 15.16 -24.10 -2.44
C SER A 56 13.94 -23.69 -3.28
N LYS A 57 12.88 -24.50 -3.30
CA LYS A 57 11.61 -24.22 -3.99
C LYS A 57 10.65 -23.36 -3.17
N ILE A 58 10.99 -23.07 -1.91
CA ILE A 58 10.13 -22.26 -1.05
C ILE A 58 10.29 -20.78 -1.42
N VAL A 59 9.18 -20.14 -1.77
CA VAL A 59 9.09 -18.70 -1.97
C VAL A 59 8.74 -18.04 -0.64
N ILE A 60 9.70 -17.31 -0.07
CA ILE A 60 9.50 -16.53 1.14
C ILE A 60 8.95 -15.16 0.77
N ARG A 61 7.78 -14.81 1.31
CA ARG A 61 7.07 -13.56 1.10
C ARG A 61 7.04 -12.70 2.37
N LEU A 62 7.19 -11.39 2.20
CA LEU A 62 7.06 -10.43 3.30
C LEU A 62 5.57 -10.21 3.62
N GLY A 63 5.23 -10.28 4.91
CA GLY A 63 3.86 -10.13 5.39
C GLY A 63 3.34 -8.71 5.21
N GLY A 64 2.24 -8.57 4.45
CA GLY A 64 1.69 -7.27 4.09
C GLY A 64 1.03 -6.50 5.24
N PHE A 65 0.46 -7.19 6.24
CA PHE A 65 -0.24 -6.53 7.35
C PHE A 65 0.68 -5.61 8.16
N HIS A 66 1.81 -6.13 8.64
CA HIS A 66 2.76 -5.35 9.43
C HIS A 66 3.49 -4.32 8.58
N LEU A 67 3.82 -4.65 7.33
CA LEU A 67 4.38 -3.68 6.39
C LEU A 67 3.48 -2.45 6.25
N LEU A 68 2.18 -2.67 5.99
CA LEU A 68 1.24 -1.59 5.79
C LEU A 68 0.94 -0.82 7.09
N SER A 69 0.86 -1.52 8.23
CA SER A 69 0.75 -0.89 9.56
C SER A 69 1.93 0.04 9.83
N SER A 70 3.17 -0.42 9.59
CA SER A 70 4.36 0.44 9.67
C SER A 70 4.31 1.59 8.69
N PHE A 71 3.82 1.37 7.46
CA PHE A 71 3.72 2.43 6.46
C PHE A 71 2.72 3.52 6.86
N PHE A 72 1.59 3.16 7.49
CA PHE A 72 0.70 4.16 8.08
C PHE A 72 1.38 4.97 9.18
N GLY A 73 2.23 4.34 10.00
CA GLY A 73 3.07 5.04 10.97
C GLY A 73 4.02 6.04 10.30
N ALA A 74 4.70 5.63 9.23
CA ALA A 74 5.57 6.50 8.44
C ALA A 74 4.80 7.68 7.81
N ILE A 75 3.61 7.43 7.27
CA ILE A 75 2.71 8.48 6.75
C ILE A 75 2.40 9.49 7.87
N GLY A 76 1.97 9.01 9.03
CA GLY A 76 1.63 9.86 10.17
C GLY A 76 2.81 10.70 10.68
N TYR A 77 4.02 10.12 10.67
CA TYR A 77 5.25 10.83 11.00
C TYR A 77 5.57 11.94 9.98
N ILE A 78 5.55 11.62 8.69
CA ILE A 78 5.89 12.55 7.60
C ILE A 78 4.91 13.73 7.55
N ILE A 79 3.63 13.46 7.78
CA ILE A 79 2.55 14.46 7.69
C ILE A 79 2.26 15.14 9.05
N GLN A 80 3.12 14.94 10.05
CA GLN A 80 2.97 15.53 11.37
C GLN A 80 3.01 17.07 11.29
N GLY A 81 2.11 17.74 12.02
CA GLY A 81 2.03 19.21 12.03
C GLY A 81 1.38 19.84 10.80
N SER A 82 0.89 19.03 9.85
CA SER A 82 0.22 19.52 8.62
C SER A 82 -1.22 20.02 8.81
N GLY A 83 -1.81 19.83 9.99
CA GLY A 83 -3.26 19.99 10.20
C GLY A 83 -4.07 18.69 10.04
N ILE A 84 -3.43 17.55 9.69
CA ILE A 84 -4.14 16.28 9.48
C ILE A 84 -4.92 15.82 10.72
N LYS A 85 -4.39 16.06 11.93
CA LYS A 85 -4.98 15.56 13.17
C LYS A 85 -6.25 16.35 13.49
N GLU A 86 -6.21 17.66 13.27
CA GLU A 86 -7.32 18.59 13.39
C GLU A 86 -8.43 18.19 12.41
N MET A 87 -8.08 17.92 11.15
CA MET A 87 -9.06 17.49 10.15
C MET A 87 -9.72 16.15 10.50
N LEU A 88 -8.93 15.16 10.91
CA LEU A 88 -9.45 13.83 11.27
C LEU A 88 -10.23 13.85 12.59
N SER A 89 -10.01 14.83 13.46
CA SER A 89 -10.78 15.01 14.70
C SER A 89 -12.27 15.30 14.47
N LEU A 90 -12.64 15.74 13.26
CA LEU A 90 -14.04 15.91 12.86
C LEU A 90 -14.81 14.59 12.75
N ILE A 91 -14.09 13.46 12.60
CA ILE A 91 -14.67 12.13 12.35
C ILE A 91 -14.32 11.15 13.47
N TYR A 92 -13.17 11.32 14.12
CA TYR A 92 -12.64 10.39 15.11
C TYR A 92 -12.35 11.06 16.44
N ALA A 93 -12.65 10.36 17.53
CA ALA A 93 -12.29 10.80 18.88
C ALA A 93 -10.77 10.89 19.08
N PRO A 94 -10.26 11.83 19.90
CA PRO A 94 -8.83 12.09 20.06
C PRO A 94 -7.97 10.84 20.33
N ASN A 95 -8.40 9.96 21.24
CA ASN A 95 -7.68 8.72 21.60
C ASN A 95 -7.52 7.74 20.42
N SER A 96 -8.39 7.85 19.41
CA SER A 96 -8.30 7.03 18.20
C SER A 96 -7.28 7.58 17.21
N LEU A 97 -7.09 8.90 17.16
CA LEU A 97 -6.22 9.56 16.19
C LEU A 97 -4.77 9.13 16.36
N ASP A 98 -4.26 9.12 17.60
CA ASP A 98 -2.86 8.78 17.86
C ASP A 98 -2.55 7.33 17.48
N LYS A 99 -3.41 6.39 17.86
CA LYS A 99 -3.24 4.96 17.49
C LYS A 99 -3.33 4.74 15.99
N MET A 100 -4.10 5.57 15.30
CA MET A 100 -4.35 5.44 13.88
C MET A 100 -3.21 6.02 13.04
N LEU A 101 -2.77 7.24 13.36
CA LEU A 101 -1.65 7.91 12.70
C LEU A 101 -0.31 7.21 12.98
N THR A 102 -0.20 6.46 14.09
CA THR A 102 0.95 5.59 14.35
C THR A 102 0.80 4.19 13.75
N GLY A 103 -0.26 3.93 12.98
CA GLY A 103 -0.49 2.63 12.32
C GLY A 103 -0.95 1.48 13.23
N HIS A 104 -1.03 1.68 14.55
CA HIS A 104 -1.41 0.67 15.54
C HIS A 104 -2.91 0.31 15.54
N ALA A 105 -3.75 1.17 14.96
CA ALA A 105 -5.17 0.92 14.75
C ALA A 105 -5.47 0.70 13.27
N TYR A 106 -4.92 -0.39 12.70
CA TYR A 106 -4.94 -0.71 11.27
C TYR A 106 -6.27 -0.41 10.55
N ALA A 107 -7.38 -1.01 10.99
CA ALA A 107 -8.67 -0.84 10.30
C ALA A 107 -9.15 0.61 10.31
N ARG A 108 -8.85 1.36 11.38
CA ARG A 108 -9.16 2.79 11.47
C ARG A 108 -8.22 3.60 10.57
N ALA A 109 -6.93 3.23 10.50
CA ALA A 109 -5.95 3.92 9.67
C ALA A 109 -6.30 3.80 8.18
N VAL A 110 -6.59 2.59 7.72
CA VAL A 110 -7.07 2.35 6.36
C VAL A 110 -8.29 3.21 6.06
N ARG A 111 -9.30 3.22 6.95
CA ARG A 111 -10.53 3.99 6.74
C ARG A 111 -10.28 5.49 6.71
N ALA A 112 -9.57 6.05 7.69
CA ALA A 112 -9.35 7.48 7.79
C ALA A 112 -8.50 8.03 6.64
N HIS A 113 -7.39 7.36 6.32
CA HIS A 113 -6.55 7.76 5.19
C HIS A 113 -7.31 7.67 3.87
N THR A 114 -8.12 6.62 3.67
CA THR A 114 -8.97 6.49 2.48
C THR A 114 -10.01 7.60 2.38
N LEU A 115 -10.73 7.90 3.46
CA LEU A 115 -11.72 8.98 3.48
C LEU A 115 -11.07 10.33 3.17
N LEU A 116 -9.93 10.61 3.77
CA LEU A 116 -9.21 11.85 3.54
C LEU A 116 -8.68 11.94 2.10
N LEU A 117 -8.11 10.86 1.56
CA LEU A 117 -7.71 10.80 0.16
C LEU A 117 -8.90 11.06 -0.77
N LEU A 118 -10.06 10.46 -0.50
CA LEU A 118 -11.29 10.69 -1.27
C LEU A 118 -11.75 12.15 -1.18
N THR A 119 -11.71 12.77 0.00
CA THR A 119 -12.04 14.19 0.16
C THR A 119 -11.10 15.09 -0.62
N LEU A 120 -9.79 14.82 -0.59
CA LEU A 120 -8.79 15.55 -1.39
C LEU A 120 -9.03 15.36 -2.88
N ALA A 121 -9.19 14.11 -3.34
CA ALA A 121 -9.48 13.79 -4.73
C ALA A 121 -10.75 14.50 -5.21
N ALA A 122 -11.85 14.41 -4.46
CA ALA A 122 -13.10 15.09 -4.80
C ALA A 122 -12.97 16.62 -4.84
N THR A 123 -12.11 17.20 -4.00
CA THR A 123 -11.85 18.65 -3.98
C THR A 123 -11.05 19.06 -5.21
N ILE A 124 -9.99 18.32 -5.53
CA ILE A 124 -9.15 18.53 -6.72
C ILE A 124 -10.00 18.37 -7.99
N SER A 125 -10.87 17.36 -8.06
CA SER A 125 -11.74 17.09 -9.20
C SER A 125 -12.77 18.18 -9.47
N LYS A 126 -13.15 18.99 -8.47
CA LYS A 126 -13.99 20.18 -8.68
C LYS A 126 -13.25 21.32 -9.36
N GLU A 127 -11.93 21.39 -9.19
CA GLU A 127 -11.06 22.40 -9.80
C GLU A 127 -10.39 21.93 -11.12
N LEU A 128 -10.71 20.72 -11.59
CA LEU A 128 -10.34 20.29 -12.94
C LEU A 128 -11.12 21.13 -13.94
N VAL A 129 -10.42 22.08 -14.57
CA VAL A 129 -10.98 22.93 -15.63
C VAL A 129 -11.18 22.05 -16.86
N ILE A 130 -12.41 21.97 -17.33
CA ILE A 130 -12.86 21.16 -18.47
C ILE A 130 -12.62 21.88 -19.82
N ASP A 131 -12.12 23.11 -19.80
CA ASP A 131 -11.89 23.86 -21.04
C ASP A 131 -10.84 23.15 -21.92
N ASP A 132 -11.27 22.89 -23.15
CA ASP A 132 -10.52 22.23 -24.24
C ASP A 132 -10.34 20.70 -24.10
N MET A 133 -11.13 20.03 -23.24
CA MET A 133 -11.16 18.56 -23.19
C MET A 133 -12.10 17.97 -24.24
N ASP A 134 -11.67 16.90 -24.93
CA ASP A 134 -12.52 16.09 -25.82
C ASP A 134 -13.83 15.69 -25.12
N ALA A 135 -14.96 15.71 -25.85
CA ALA A 135 -16.29 15.46 -25.30
C ALA A 135 -16.38 14.11 -24.56
N ASN A 136 -15.59 13.11 -24.98
CA ASN A 136 -15.50 11.82 -24.29
C ASN A 136 -14.92 11.94 -22.88
N LEU A 137 -13.89 12.76 -22.70
CA LEU A 137 -13.24 12.95 -21.41
C LEU A 137 -14.18 13.66 -20.42
N GLN A 138 -14.96 14.62 -20.92
CA GLN A 138 -15.98 15.31 -20.13
C GLN A 138 -17.02 14.32 -19.59
N ASN A 139 -17.53 13.45 -20.46
CA ASN A 139 -18.48 12.41 -20.07
C ASN A 139 -17.88 11.46 -19.03
N THR A 140 -16.60 11.05 -19.17
CA THR A 140 -15.97 10.18 -18.16
C THR A 140 -15.77 10.89 -16.82
N ILE A 141 -15.43 12.19 -16.80
CA ILE A 141 -15.39 12.98 -15.55
C ILE A 141 -16.79 13.03 -14.91
N GLU A 142 -17.83 13.24 -15.71
CA GLU A 142 -19.22 13.26 -15.27
C GLU A 142 -19.62 11.90 -14.68
N ASP A 143 -19.25 10.80 -15.35
CA ASP A 143 -19.53 9.44 -14.90
C ASP A 143 -18.83 9.10 -13.58
N VAL A 144 -17.57 9.54 -13.42
CA VAL A 144 -16.85 9.41 -12.15
C VAL A 144 -17.52 10.24 -11.05
N LYS A 145 -17.96 11.47 -11.35
CA LYS A 145 -18.67 12.33 -10.37
C LYS A 145 -20.01 11.74 -9.95
N ASN A 146 -20.72 11.09 -10.87
CA ASN A 146 -22.03 10.50 -10.63
C ASN A 146 -21.97 9.05 -10.13
N ASN A 147 -20.77 8.47 -9.99
CA ASN A 147 -20.54 7.06 -9.64
C ASN A 147 -21.22 6.07 -10.62
N THR A 148 -21.25 6.41 -11.91
CA THR A 148 -21.88 5.60 -12.97
C THR A 148 -20.86 4.80 -13.79
N ILE A 149 -19.56 5.06 -13.63
CA ILE A 149 -18.50 4.32 -14.32
C ILE A 149 -18.47 2.84 -13.89
N SER A 150 -18.33 1.92 -14.84
CA SER A 150 -18.23 0.50 -14.54
C SER A 150 -16.84 0.15 -14.02
N TYR A 151 -16.77 -0.89 -13.17
CA TYR A 151 -15.49 -1.45 -12.71
C TYR A 151 -14.61 -1.92 -13.89
N ASN A 152 -15.23 -2.52 -14.92
CA ASN A 152 -14.51 -3.00 -16.10
C ASN A 152 -13.89 -1.86 -16.93
N ASP A 153 -14.53 -0.70 -16.96
CA ASP A 153 -14.01 0.46 -17.69
C ASP A 153 -12.75 1.01 -16.99
N ILE A 154 -12.75 1.02 -15.65
CA ILE A 154 -11.60 1.39 -14.83
C ILE A 154 -10.46 0.38 -14.97
N GLU A 155 -10.77 -0.92 -14.93
CA GLU A 155 -9.74 -1.96 -14.90
C GLU A 155 -9.01 -2.14 -16.24
N ASN A 156 -9.71 -1.94 -17.36
CA ASN A 156 -9.11 -2.10 -18.69
C ASN A 156 -8.28 -0.88 -19.14
N CYS A 157 -8.24 0.19 -18.34
CA CYS A 157 -7.43 1.39 -18.56
C CYS A 157 -7.48 1.87 -20.02
N ASP A 158 -8.69 2.16 -20.47
CA ASP A 158 -8.91 2.67 -21.82
C ASP A 158 -8.25 4.05 -22.04
N GLU A 159 -8.19 4.48 -23.29
CA GLU A 159 -7.63 5.78 -23.70
C GLU A 159 -8.26 6.96 -22.91
N LYS A 160 -9.50 6.80 -22.43
CA LYS A 160 -10.22 7.79 -21.61
C LYS A 160 -9.69 7.85 -20.19
N THR A 161 -9.43 6.70 -19.59
CA THR A 161 -8.86 6.58 -18.24
C THR A 161 -7.45 7.18 -18.20
N GLU A 162 -6.66 6.98 -19.26
CA GLU A 162 -5.33 7.58 -19.39
C GLU A 162 -5.39 9.11 -19.49
N ALA A 163 -6.32 9.65 -20.29
CA ALA A 163 -6.52 11.10 -20.41
C ALA A 163 -6.99 11.74 -19.08
N LEU A 164 -7.86 11.05 -18.33
CA LEU A 164 -8.26 11.46 -16.98
C LEU A 164 -7.06 11.51 -16.02
N LEU A 165 -6.26 10.44 -16.00
CA LEU A 165 -5.07 10.34 -15.17
C LEU A 165 -4.08 11.46 -15.51
N TYR A 166 -3.89 11.77 -16.79
CA TYR A 166 -3.05 12.89 -17.23
C TYR A 166 -3.52 14.23 -16.66
N GLN A 167 -4.82 14.54 -16.75
CA GLN A 167 -5.38 15.80 -16.24
C GLN A 167 -5.29 15.88 -14.71
N CYS A 168 -5.59 14.78 -14.02
CA CYS A 168 -5.40 14.66 -12.57
C CYS A 168 -3.94 14.93 -12.18
N ASN A 169 -2.98 14.27 -12.83
CA ASN A 169 -1.56 14.44 -12.56
C ASN A 169 -1.08 15.87 -12.84
N LYS A 170 -1.53 16.47 -13.95
CA LYS A 170 -1.26 17.89 -14.26
C LYS A 170 -1.77 18.80 -13.15
N LYS A 171 -2.97 18.55 -12.62
CA LYS A 171 -3.54 19.33 -11.53
C LYS A 171 -2.79 19.13 -10.21
N LEU A 172 -2.42 17.89 -9.87
CA LEU A 172 -1.58 17.59 -8.70
C LEU A 172 -0.25 18.38 -8.76
N LYS A 173 0.40 18.43 -9.93
CA LYS A 173 1.62 19.25 -10.15
C LYS A 173 1.39 20.75 -9.94
N GLN A 174 0.23 21.28 -10.32
CA GLN A 174 -0.10 22.68 -10.04
C GLN A 174 -0.21 22.97 -8.52
N TYR A 175 -0.74 22.02 -7.74
CA TYR A 175 -0.80 22.16 -6.28
C TYR A 175 0.58 22.06 -5.62
N GLU A 176 1.47 21.20 -6.12
CA GLU A 176 2.88 21.19 -5.67
C GLU A 176 3.52 22.57 -5.84
N GLY A 177 3.22 23.26 -6.94
CA GLY A 177 3.71 24.62 -7.23
C GLY A 177 3.21 25.72 -6.29
N ARG A 178 2.23 25.45 -5.42
CA ARG A 178 1.70 26.45 -4.45
C ARG A 178 2.58 26.64 -3.21
N GLY A 179 3.65 25.86 -3.07
CA GLY A 179 4.62 25.96 -1.97
C GLY A 179 4.75 24.67 -1.16
N SER A 180 5.51 24.72 -0.06
CA SER A 180 5.86 23.55 0.76
C SER A 180 4.64 22.78 1.27
N THR A 181 3.58 23.47 1.67
CA THR A 181 2.32 22.85 2.09
C THR A 181 1.68 22.05 0.97
N GLY A 182 1.68 22.59 -0.25
CA GLY A 182 1.16 21.89 -1.44
C GLY A 182 1.93 20.61 -1.71
N VAL A 183 3.27 20.70 -1.73
CA VAL A 183 4.16 19.53 -1.89
C VAL A 183 3.87 18.46 -0.84
N LEU A 184 3.74 18.84 0.43
CA LEU A 184 3.49 17.90 1.53
C LEU A 184 2.16 17.15 1.38
N TRP A 185 1.08 17.85 1.01
CA TRP A 185 -0.24 17.23 0.82
C TRP A 185 -0.31 16.35 -0.43
N ILE A 186 0.43 16.69 -1.49
CA ILE A 186 0.54 15.83 -2.68
C ILE A 186 1.39 14.60 -2.39
N GLN A 187 2.45 14.72 -1.59
CA GLN A 187 3.19 13.56 -1.09
C GLN A 187 2.29 12.65 -0.25
N TYR A 188 1.45 13.21 0.65
CA TYR A 188 0.44 12.45 1.38
C TYR A 188 -0.52 11.72 0.43
N PHE A 189 -1.00 12.40 -0.62
CA PHE A 189 -1.85 11.81 -1.65
C PHE A 189 -1.19 10.57 -2.27
N HIS A 190 0.06 10.67 -2.71
CA HIS A 190 0.82 9.54 -3.27
C HIS A 190 1.03 8.41 -2.26
N MET A 191 1.42 8.71 -1.02
CA MET A 191 1.63 7.68 0.01
C MET A 191 0.36 6.86 0.28
N VAL A 192 -0.80 7.51 0.38
CA VAL A 192 -2.07 6.79 0.60
C VAL A 192 -2.51 6.02 -0.64
N SER A 193 -2.23 6.52 -1.85
CA SER A 193 -2.47 5.76 -3.09
C SER A 193 -1.66 4.46 -3.10
N ILE A 194 -0.35 4.52 -2.79
CA ILE A 194 0.51 3.32 -2.67
C ILE A 194 -0.06 2.34 -1.64
N ALA A 195 -0.54 2.84 -0.49
CA ALA A 195 -1.16 2.00 0.53
C ALA A 195 -2.41 1.27 0.02
N LYS A 196 -3.23 1.93 -0.81
CA LYS A 196 -4.42 1.32 -1.42
C LYS A 196 -4.06 0.30 -2.49
N ASP A 197 -3.08 0.61 -3.33
CA ASP A 197 -2.59 -0.30 -4.38
C ASP A 197 -1.96 -1.54 -3.76
N PHE A 198 -1.24 -1.38 -2.65
CA PHE A 198 -0.73 -2.51 -1.87
C PHE A 198 -1.87 -3.40 -1.33
N ILE A 199 -2.93 -2.81 -0.75
CA ILE A 199 -4.11 -3.58 -0.30
C ILE A 199 -4.77 -4.33 -1.47
N ARG A 200 -4.87 -3.69 -2.65
CA ARG A 200 -5.40 -4.31 -3.86
C ARG A 200 -4.54 -5.51 -4.28
N ALA A 201 -3.22 -5.32 -4.37
CA ALA A 201 -2.27 -6.36 -4.74
C ALA A 201 -2.35 -7.57 -3.78
N GLU A 202 -2.41 -7.32 -2.47
CA GLU A 202 -2.59 -8.37 -1.46
C GLU A 202 -3.89 -9.16 -1.64
N ARG A 203 -5.00 -8.47 -1.95
CA ARG A 203 -6.32 -9.09 -2.13
C ARG A 203 -6.44 -9.88 -3.43
N MET A 204 -5.75 -9.43 -4.48
CA MET A 204 -5.76 -10.06 -5.80
C MET A 204 -4.70 -11.17 -5.94
N GLY A 205 -3.75 -11.26 -5.00
CA GLY A 205 -2.59 -12.13 -5.15
C GLY A 205 -1.65 -11.69 -6.27
N ASP A 206 -1.67 -10.41 -6.65
CA ASP A 206 -0.80 -9.85 -7.69
C ASP A 206 0.61 -9.61 -7.12
N TRP A 207 1.51 -10.53 -7.44
CA TRP A 207 2.87 -10.50 -6.94
C TRP A 207 3.71 -9.35 -7.50
N GLN A 208 3.52 -9.00 -8.77
CA GLN A 208 4.29 -7.93 -9.38
C GLN A 208 3.85 -6.58 -8.83
N ALA A 209 2.54 -6.36 -8.67
CA ALA A 209 2.02 -5.16 -8.04
C ALA A 209 2.45 -5.05 -6.57
N HIS A 210 2.47 -6.17 -5.83
CA HIS A 210 3.01 -6.20 -4.47
C HIS A 210 4.47 -5.71 -4.45
N LEU A 211 5.35 -6.27 -5.27
CA LEU A 211 6.77 -5.88 -5.31
C LEU A 211 6.96 -4.41 -5.71
N ASN A 212 6.18 -3.92 -6.67
CA ASN A 212 6.21 -2.52 -7.09
C ASN A 212 5.84 -1.60 -5.91
N CYS A 213 4.76 -1.91 -5.18
CA CYS A 213 4.36 -1.16 -4.01
C CYS A 213 5.42 -1.19 -2.90
N VAL A 214 6.01 -2.36 -2.61
CA VAL A 214 7.10 -2.45 -1.61
C VAL A 214 8.27 -1.55 -1.99
N LYS A 215 8.67 -1.54 -3.26
CA LYS A 215 9.74 -0.69 -3.78
C LYS A 215 9.43 0.80 -3.55
N GLU A 216 8.18 1.22 -3.75
CA GLU A 216 7.74 2.61 -3.54
C GLU A 216 7.61 2.99 -2.06
N ILE A 217 7.34 2.03 -1.17
CA ILE A 217 7.25 2.27 0.28
C ILE A 217 8.63 2.50 0.91
N ILE A 218 9.67 1.80 0.46
CA ILE A 218 11.02 1.80 1.07
C ILE A 218 11.59 3.22 1.30
N PRO A 219 11.54 4.17 0.35
CA PRO A 219 12.05 5.53 0.58
C PRO A 219 11.38 6.25 1.75
N TYR A 220 10.08 6.03 1.98
CA TYR A 220 9.36 6.65 3.09
C TYR A 220 9.76 6.07 4.44
N PHE A 221 10.06 4.78 4.50
CA PHE A 221 10.65 4.15 5.69
C PHE A 221 12.01 4.73 6.04
N HIS A 222 12.88 4.89 5.03
CA HIS A 222 14.16 5.53 5.22
C HIS A 222 14.01 6.98 5.73
N ALA A 223 13.10 7.76 5.13
CA ALA A 223 12.89 9.16 5.49
C ALA A 223 12.28 9.35 6.88
N SER A 224 11.43 8.43 7.33
CA SER A 224 10.73 8.52 8.62
C SER A 224 11.48 7.86 9.78
N GLY A 225 12.66 7.30 9.53
CA GLY A 225 13.41 6.52 10.54
C GLY A 225 12.72 5.21 10.94
N HIS A 226 11.63 4.85 10.26
CA HIS A 226 10.98 3.55 10.37
C HIS A 226 11.73 2.53 9.51
N PHE A 227 12.99 2.25 9.86
CA PHE A 227 13.73 1.21 9.17
C PHE A 227 13.11 -0.15 9.46
N PRO A 228 12.82 -0.95 8.42
CA PRO A 228 12.64 -2.37 8.58
C PRO A 228 13.92 -3.01 9.18
#